data_AF-A0A2B4R753-F1
#
_entry.id   AF-A0A2B4R753-F1
#
_cell.length_a   1.000
_cell.length_b   1.000
_cell.length_c   1.000
_cell.angle_alpha   90.00
_cell.angle_beta   90.00
_cell.angle_gamma   90.00
#
_symmetry.space_group_name_H-M   'P 1'
#
loop_
_entity.id
_entity.type
_entity.pdbx_description
1 polymer ?
#
loop_
_entity_poly.entity_id
_entity_poly.type
_entity_poly.pdbx_seq_one_letter_code
_entity_poly.pdbx_strand_id
1 'polypeptide(L)'
;MRGMAGLFLMCGLCSVVYLPINKAKESHEQNLDNIGTVKKKEFELHVLKNRKFLVFCTANTLVMFGYYTPVIHIIKHCQQELKIPEQQSYILFTYLAGASVISRLVFCKLGDFQCVNRLFLYQVSVVIYGICVLLLPFVKTFNSLVVIHVVFGLMDGGAMGQFSLLILGCVGQRKVNQGCGYAMFSIGFGVGTGPPLAGYVADESGSYAMAFYLSGVVLIVGAAITLLMKFVKQPAVTEDLEEVKVQEIGLLIVEKVTVL
;
A
#
# COMPACT_ATOMS: atom_id res chain seq x y z
N MET A 1 -0.83 -23.96 -9.87
CA MET A 1 -1.36 -23.51 -8.56
C MET A 1 -0.66 -24.13 -7.33
N ARG A 2 0.06 -25.26 -7.42
CA ARG A 2 0.79 -25.87 -6.27
C ARG A 2 2.04 -25.09 -5.82
N GLY A 3 2.63 -24.27 -6.70
CA GLY A 3 3.80 -23.43 -6.36
C GLY A 3 3.48 -22.19 -5.51
N MET A 4 2.25 -21.69 -5.57
CA MET A 4 1.85 -20.49 -4.83
C MET A 4 1.72 -20.76 -3.34
N ALA A 5 1.16 -21.92 -2.95
CA ALA A 5 1.10 -22.33 -1.54
C ALA A 5 2.50 -22.46 -0.90
N GLY A 6 3.50 -22.90 -1.67
CA GLY A 6 4.89 -22.96 -1.22
C GLY A 6 5.52 -21.57 -0.99
N LEU A 7 5.19 -20.60 -1.85
CA LEU A 7 5.66 -19.22 -1.70
C LEU A 7 5.02 -18.54 -0.46
N PHE A 8 3.75 -18.82 -0.17
CA PHE A 8 3.07 -18.29 1.03
C PHE A 8 3.65 -18.84 2.34
N LEU A 9 4.04 -20.11 2.38
CA LEU A 9 4.72 -20.69 3.54
C LEU A 9 6.14 -20.11 3.72
N MET A 10 6.87 -19.88 2.61
CA MET A 10 8.19 -19.24 2.66
C MET A 10 8.11 -17.78 3.08
N CYS A 11 7.14 -16.99 2.61
CA CYS A 11 6.93 -15.61 3.08
C CYS A 11 6.47 -15.55 4.54
N GLY A 12 5.66 -16.53 5.00
CA GLY A 12 5.30 -16.67 6.41
C GLY A 12 6.50 -17.00 7.29
N LEU A 13 7.35 -17.94 6.88
CA LEU A 13 8.59 -18.29 7.58
C LEU A 13 9.62 -17.16 7.54
N CYS A 14 9.79 -16.47 6.41
CA CYS A 14 10.65 -15.29 6.31
C CYS A 14 10.13 -14.12 7.17
N SER A 15 8.82 -13.98 7.38
CA SER A 15 8.26 -12.97 8.29
C SER A 15 8.48 -13.31 9.76
N VAL A 16 8.50 -14.61 10.10
CA VAL A 16 8.93 -15.09 11.42
C VAL A 16 10.44 -14.91 11.62
N VAL A 17 11.23 -15.06 10.55
CA VAL A 17 12.71 -14.93 10.55
C VAL A 17 13.20 -13.48 10.46
N TYR A 18 12.46 -12.55 9.85
CA TYR A 18 12.81 -11.11 9.83
C TYR A 18 12.63 -10.43 11.19
N LEU A 19 12.19 -11.18 12.21
CA LEU A 19 12.22 -10.78 13.60
C LEU A 19 13.50 -11.32 14.28
N PRO A 20 14.71 -10.90 13.86
CA PRO A 20 15.50 -10.09 14.79
C PRO A 20 16.54 -9.18 14.11
N ILE A 21 16.55 -7.88 14.39
CA ILE A 21 17.81 -7.09 14.38
C ILE A 21 17.75 -5.83 15.22
N ASN A 22 16.56 -5.28 15.55
CA ASN A 22 16.53 -4.09 16.38
C ASN A 22 16.77 -4.35 17.88
N LYS A 23 16.71 -5.63 18.32
CA LYS A 23 17.00 -5.98 19.72
C LYS A 23 18.48 -6.10 20.03
N ALA A 24 19.37 -6.23 19.05
CA ALA A 24 20.81 -6.37 19.32
C ALA A 24 21.40 -5.09 19.94
N LYS A 25 20.80 -3.92 19.64
CA LYS A 25 21.28 -2.63 20.17
C LYS A 25 20.72 -2.26 21.54
N GLU A 26 19.52 -2.68 21.90
CA GLU A 26 18.96 -2.49 23.26
C GLU A 26 19.44 -3.54 24.28
N SER A 27 19.90 -4.72 23.81
CA SER A 27 20.30 -5.84 24.69
C SER A 27 21.60 -5.61 25.46
N HIS A 28 22.41 -4.61 25.08
CA HIS A 28 23.70 -4.38 25.74
C HIS A 28 23.63 -3.47 26.98
N GLU A 29 22.55 -2.70 27.15
CA GLU A 29 22.44 -1.72 28.26
C GLU A 29 21.45 -2.14 29.36
N GLN A 30 20.60 -3.14 29.11
CA GLN A 30 19.63 -3.65 30.11
C GLN A 30 20.04 -4.98 30.77
N ASN A 31 21.24 -5.49 30.50
CA ASN A 31 21.65 -6.86 30.87
C ASN A 31 22.20 -7.01 32.30
N LEU A 32 22.15 -5.99 33.17
CA LEU A 32 22.66 -6.14 34.53
C LEU A 32 21.63 -6.34 35.64
N ASP A 33 20.33 -6.00 35.46
CA ASP A 33 19.50 -5.80 36.66
C ASP A 33 18.29 -6.71 36.89
N ASN A 34 17.89 -7.63 36.01
CA ASN A 34 16.78 -8.53 36.38
C ASN A 34 16.79 -9.91 35.69
N ILE A 35 17.74 -10.74 36.12
CA ILE A 35 17.69 -12.19 35.98
C ILE A 35 16.65 -12.70 36.98
N GLY A 36 15.37 -12.70 36.62
CA GLY A 36 14.34 -13.12 37.57
C GLY A 36 12.91 -12.86 37.17
N THR A 37 12.49 -13.26 35.96
CA THR A 37 11.10 -13.66 35.66
C THR A 37 10.98 -14.05 34.19
N VAL A 38 11.36 -15.29 33.89
CA VAL A 38 10.90 -15.99 32.69
C VAL A 38 9.41 -16.31 32.89
N LYS A 39 8.54 -15.31 32.72
CA LYS A 39 7.09 -15.49 32.56
C LYS A 39 6.74 -15.01 31.16
N LYS A 40 6.21 -15.95 30.35
CA LYS A 40 5.48 -15.77 29.08
C LYS A 40 5.53 -14.34 28.55
N LYS A 41 6.48 -14.06 27.65
CA LYS A 41 6.38 -12.86 26.82
C LYS A 41 5.29 -13.15 25.80
N GLU A 42 4.05 -12.89 26.22
CA GLU A 42 2.90 -12.83 25.34
C GLU A 42 3.35 -12.08 24.08
N PHE A 43 3.11 -12.68 22.92
CA PHE A 43 3.11 -11.96 21.66
C PHE A 43 2.46 -10.61 21.95
N GLU A 44 3.20 -9.50 21.82
CA GLU A 44 2.59 -8.18 21.92
C GLU A 44 1.71 -7.97 20.67
N LEU A 45 0.59 -8.70 20.64
CA LEU A 45 -0.64 -8.49 19.88
C LEU A 45 -1.27 -7.12 20.20
N HIS A 46 -0.55 -6.23 20.89
CA HIS A 46 -1.00 -4.89 21.23
C HIS A 46 -1.16 -4.02 19.96
N VAL A 47 -0.35 -4.26 18.92
CA VAL A 47 -0.50 -3.57 17.62
C VAL A 47 -1.73 -4.07 16.86
N LEU A 48 -2.00 -5.38 16.87
CA LEU A 48 -3.20 -5.98 16.26
C LEU A 48 -4.47 -5.71 17.08
N LYS A 49 -4.36 -5.33 18.36
CA LYS A 49 -5.48 -4.93 19.22
C LYS A 49 -6.06 -3.57 18.82
N ASN A 50 -5.33 -2.76 18.04
CA ASN A 50 -5.87 -1.54 17.47
C ASN A 50 -6.87 -1.85 16.36
N ARG A 51 -8.16 -1.77 16.69
CA ARG A 51 -9.28 -2.02 15.76
C ARG A 51 -9.18 -1.18 14.48
N LYS A 52 -8.63 0.04 14.55
CA LYS A 52 -8.36 0.90 13.38
C LYS A 52 -7.31 0.30 12.45
N PHE A 53 -6.19 -0.18 13.00
CA PHE A 53 -5.13 -0.81 12.22
C PHE A 53 -5.61 -2.10 11.55
N LEU A 54 -6.45 -2.88 12.23
CA LEU A 54 -7.03 -4.09 11.66
C LEU A 54 -8.00 -3.77 10.50
N VAL A 55 -8.89 -2.78 10.67
CA VAL A 55 -9.78 -2.31 9.60
C VAL A 55 -8.97 -1.72 8.43
N PHE A 56 -7.86 -1.02 8.72
CA PHE A 56 -6.97 -0.51 7.68
C PHE A 56 -6.34 -1.64 6.87
N CYS A 57 -5.78 -2.65 7.55
CA CYS A 57 -5.14 -3.78 6.90
C CYS A 57 -6.14 -4.56 6.03
N THR A 58 -7.36 -4.82 6.52
CA THR A 58 -8.37 -5.52 5.73
C THR A 58 -8.85 -4.69 4.53
N ALA A 59 -9.07 -3.39 4.70
CA ALA A 59 -9.41 -2.49 3.61
C ALA A 59 -8.30 -2.44 2.56
N ASN A 60 -7.05 -2.32 3.00
CA ASN A 60 -5.89 -2.25 2.14
C ASN A 60 -5.65 -3.56 1.39
N THR A 61 -5.87 -4.73 1.99
CA THR A 61 -5.83 -6.00 1.27
C THR A 61 -6.85 -6.04 0.13
N LEU A 62 -8.07 -5.54 0.36
CA LEU A 62 -9.10 -5.43 -0.68
C LEU A 62 -8.69 -4.47 -1.79
N VAL A 63 -8.15 -3.30 -1.44
CA VAL A 63 -7.65 -2.32 -2.41
C VAL A 63 -6.53 -2.94 -3.25
N MET A 64 -5.54 -3.60 -2.64
CA MET A 64 -4.43 -4.22 -3.36
C MET A 64 -4.86 -5.36 -4.27
N PHE A 65 -5.88 -6.12 -3.86
CA PHE A 65 -6.50 -7.15 -4.68
C PHE A 65 -7.03 -6.57 -6.00
N GLY A 66 -7.81 -5.47 -5.92
CA GLY A 66 -8.34 -4.81 -7.10
C GLY A 66 -7.29 -4.01 -7.87
N TYR A 67 -6.26 -3.50 -7.19
CA TYR A 67 -5.22 -2.66 -7.76
C TYR A 67 -4.34 -3.41 -8.77
N TYR A 68 -3.82 -4.58 -8.41
CA TYR A 68 -2.87 -5.31 -9.27
C TYR A 68 -3.53 -6.08 -10.42
N THR A 69 -4.83 -6.35 -10.31
CA THR A 69 -5.62 -7.03 -11.34
C THR A 69 -5.51 -6.36 -12.73
N PRO A 70 -5.80 -5.05 -12.89
CA PRO A 70 -5.65 -4.36 -14.17
C PRO A 70 -4.20 -4.32 -14.63
N VAL A 71 -3.24 -4.06 -13.75
CA VAL A 71 -1.79 -3.99 -14.08
C VAL A 71 -1.31 -5.28 -14.76
N ILE A 72 -1.76 -6.44 -14.27
CA ILE A 72 -1.30 -7.75 -14.76
C ILE A 72 -2.05 -8.16 -16.04
N HIS A 73 -3.34 -7.84 -16.16
CA HIS A 73 -4.17 -8.30 -17.27
C HIS A 73 -4.29 -7.31 -18.43
N ILE A 74 -3.80 -6.07 -18.28
CA ILE A 74 -3.91 -5.04 -19.31
C ILE A 74 -3.21 -5.41 -20.60
N ILE A 75 -2.06 -6.09 -20.55
CA ILE A 75 -1.34 -6.55 -21.76
C ILE A 75 -2.21 -7.54 -22.54
N LYS A 76 -2.79 -8.52 -21.85
CA LYS A 76 -3.67 -9.52 -22.46
C LYS A 76 -4.93 -8.89 -23.05
N HIS A 77 -5.49 -7.90 -22.36
CA HIS A 77 -6.62 -7.12 -22.86
C HIS A 77 -6.26 -6.32 -24.12
N CYS A 78 -5.10 -5.65 -24.16
CA CYS A 78 -4.63 -4.93 -25.34
C CYS A 78 -4.44 -5.85 -26.56
N GLN A 79 -3.96 -7.08 -26.33
CA GLN A 79 -3.78 -8.07 -27.39
C GLN A 79 -5.11 -8.61 -27.91
N GLN A 80 -6.05 -8.97 -27.03
CA GLN A 80 -7.31 -9.61 -27.43
C GLN A 80 -8.33 -8.62 -28.01
N GLU A 81 -8.53 -7.47 -27.35
CA GLU A 81 -9.61 -6.55 -27.68
C GLU A 81 -9.16 -5.46 -28.68
N LEU A 82 -7.92 -4.97 -28.54
CA LEU A 82 -7.40 -3.89 -29.38
C LEU A 82 -6.47 -4.39 -30.51
N LYS A 83 -6.08 -5.68 -30.51
CA LYS A 83 -5.10 -6.28 -31.44
C LYS A 83 -3.79 -5.48 -31.55
N ILE A 84 -3.39 -4.85 -30.44
CA ILE A 84 -2.15 -4.07 -30.37
C ILE A 84 -0.96 -5.01 -30.18
N PRO A 85 0.17 -4.78 -30.86
CA PRO A 85 1.37 -5.59 -30.66
C PRO A 85 1.87 -5.48 -29.21
N GLU A 86 2.36 -6.59 -28.68
CA GLU A 86 2.82 -6.71 -27.29
C GLU A 86 3.88 -5.66 -26.92
N GLN A 87 4.80 -5.39 -27.85
CA GLN A 87 5.83 -4.36 -27.71
C GLN A 87 5.27 -2.96 -27.41
N GLN A 88 4.16 -2.58 -28.05
CA GLN A 88 3.50 -1.31 -27.78
C GLN A 88 2.73 -1.33 -26.46
N SER A 89 2.30 -2.49 -25.98
CA SER A 89 1.62 -2.58 -24.68
C SER A 89 2.61 -2.37 -23.52
N TYR A 90 3.87 -2.80 -23.67
CA TYR A 90 4.87 -2.60 -22.62
C TYR A 90 5.21 -1.13 -22.34
N ILE A 91 5.09 -0.26 -23.34
CA ILE A 91 5.37 1.18 -23.18
C ILE A 91 4.39 1.85 -22.20
N LEU A 92 3.20 1.26 -22.00
CA LEU A 92 2.23 1.72 -21.00
C LEU A 92 2.80 1.63 -19.58
N PHE A 93 3.59 0.60 -19.28
CA PHE A 93 4.28 0.49 -17.98
C PHE A 93 5.36 1.55 -17.82
N THR A 94 6.02 1.96 -18.90
CA THR A 94 6.99 3.07 -18.86
C THR A 94 6.30 4.38 -18.52
N TYR A 95 5.17 4.68 -19.15
CA TYR A 95 4.36 5.87 -18.81
C TYR A 95 3.82 5.83 -17.39
N LEU A 96 3.34 4.66 -16.96
CA LEU A 96 2.89 4.42 -15.59
C LEU A 96 3.99 4.70 -14.56
N ALA A 97 5.18 4.11 -14.76
CA ALA A 97 6.30 4.26 -13.86
C ALA A 97 6.84 5.70 -13.83
N GLY A 98 6.96 6.34 -15.01
CA GLY A 98 7.37 7.74 -15.11
C GLY A 98 6.40 8.68 -14.38
N ALA A 99 5.09 8.49 -14.59
CA ALA A 99 4.06 9.26 -13.89
C ALA A 99 4.07 9.03 -12.38
N SER A 100 4.32 7.80 -11.92
CA SER A 100 4.42 7.46 -10.48
C SER A 100 5.61 8.15 -9.79
N VAL A 101 6.74 8.28 -10.47
CA VAL A 101 7.89 9.02 -9.93
C VAL A 101 7.56 10.51 -9.78
N ILE A 102 6.94 11.11 -10.80
CA ILE A 102 6.56 12.52 -10.79
C ILE A 102 5.51 12.78 -9.71
N SER A 103 4.50 11.93 -9.58
CA SER A 103 3.47 12.12 -8.57
C SER A 103 4.00 11.99 -7.15
N ARG A 104 4.96 11.09 -6.88
CA ARG A 104 5.59 11.04 -5.55
C ARG A 104 6.19 12.39 -5.15
N LEU A 105 6.90 13.05 -6.06
CA LEU A 105 7.48 14.38 -5.78
C LEU A 105 6.39 15.42 -5.49
N VAL A 106 5.33 15.43 -6.31
CA VAL A 106 4.21 16.37 -6.16
C VAL A 106 3.43 16.13 -4.86
N PHE A 107 3.05 14.88 -4.59
CA PHE A 107 2.26 14.50 -3.42
C PHE A 107 3.06 14.53 -2.11
N CYS A 108 4.39 14.28 -2.15
CA CYS A 108 5.25 14.52 -0.98
C CYS A 108 5.21 15.99 -0.59
N LYS A 109 5.41 16.91 -1.54
CA LYS A 109 5.32 18.35 -1.29
C LYS A 109 3.91 18.79 -0.90
N LEU A 110 2.88 18.13 -1.43
CA LEU A 110 1.48 18.39 -1.06
C LEU A 110 1.17 17.95 0.38
N GLY A 111 1.88 16.94 0.89
CA GLY A 111 1.74 16.42 2.25
C GLY A 111 2.30 17.33 3.35
N ASP A 112 3.15 18.29 2.97
CA ASP A 112 3.71 19.32 3.87
C ASP A 112 2.69 20.46 4.13
N PHE A 113 1.68 20.59 3.26
CA PHE A 113 0.61 21.56 3.49
C PHE A 113 -0.35 21.07 4.57
N GLN A 114 -0.38 21.80 5.69
CA GLN A 114 -1.25 21.55 6.85
C GLN A 114 -2.76 21.58 6.53
N CYS A 115 -3.14 22.11 5.37
CA CYS A 115 -4.53 22.25 4.96
C CYS A 115 -5.15 20.96 4.38
N VAL A 116 -4.37 19.91 4.13
CA VAL A 116 -4.87 18.70 3.45
C VAL A 116 -4.86 17.48 4.36
N ASN A 117 -6.05 16.91 4.59
CA ASN A 117 -6.19 15.65 5.32
C ASN A 117 -5.57 14.49 4.51
N ARG A 118 -4.52 13.87 5.06
CA ARG A 118 -3.77 12.75 4.44
C ARG A 118 -4.66 11.56 4.09
N LEU A 119 -5.61 11.24 4.98
CA LEU A 119 -6.64 10.21 4.75
C LEU A 119 -7.53 10.54 3.54
N PHE A 120 -7.87 11.82 3.36
CA PHE A 120 -8.70 12.26 2.25
C PHE A 120 -7.94 12.17 0.93
N LEU A 121 -6.65 12.53 0.90
CA LEU A 121 -5.80 12.35 -0.29
C LEU A 121 -5.70 10.89 -0.70
N TYR A 122 -5.40 10.00 0.24
CA TYR A 122 -5.34 8.56 -0.04
C TYR A 122 -6.66 8.06 -0.64
N GLN A 123 -7.79 8.44 -0.02
CA GLN A 123 -9.11 8.02 -0.47
C GLN A 123 -9.44 8.55 -1.87
N VAL A 124 -9.20 9.83 -2.14
CA VAL A 124 -9.44 10.43 -3.46
C VAL A 124 -8.60 9.73 -4.52
N SER A 125 -7.33 9.44 -4.23
CA SER A 125 -6.47 8.69 -5.16
C SER A 125 -7.01 7.29 -5.46
N VAL A 126 -7.44 6.53 -4.44
CA VAL A 126 -7.99 5.18 -4.63
C VAL A 126 -9.33 5.22 -5.39
N VAL A 127 -10.18 6.22 -5.14
CA VAL A 127 -11.46 6.37 -5.87
C VAL A 127 -11.23 6.74 -7.32
N ILE A 128 -10.37 7.72 -7.60
CA ILE A 128 -10.01 8.11 -8.99
C ILE A 128 -9.42 6.91 -9.71
N TYR A 129 -8.53 6.17 -9.05
CA TYR A 129 -7.97 4.94 -9.58
C TYR A 129 -9.06 3.91 -9.92
N GLY A 130 -10.00 3.64 -9.00
CA GLY A 130 -11.11 2.73 -9.24
C GLY A 130 -11.99 3.15 -10.43
N ILE A 131 -12.26 4.45 -10.56
CA ILE A 131 -13.00 5.02 -11.70
C ILE A 131 -12.21 4.79 -13.00
N CYS A 132 -10.91 5.07 -13.02
CA CYS A 132 -10.07 4.82 -14.19
C CYS A 132 -10.10 3.33 -14.63
N VAL A 133 -10.12 2.41 -13.67
CA VAL A 133 -10.21 0.96 -13.94
C VAL A 133 -11.58 0.58 -14.52
N LEU A 134 -12.67 1.20 -14.05
CA LEU A 134 -14.01 1.01 -14.63
C LEU A 134 -14.13 1.58 -16.05
N LEU A 135 -13.38 2.63 -16.36
CA LEU A 135 -13.34 3.24 -17.70
C LEU A 135 -12.42 2.47 -18.68
N LEU A 136 -11.49 1.66 -18.17
CA LEU A 136 -10.54 0.87 -18.97
C LEU A 136 -11.20 0.08 -20.11
N PRO A 137 -12.27 -0.73 -19.89
CA PRO A 137 -12.90 -1.51 -20.96
C PRO A 137 -13.64 -0.67 -22.01
N PHE A 138 -13.95 0.60 -21.73
CA PHE A 138 -14.59 1.50 -22.71
C PHE A 138 -13.57 2.08 -23.70
N VAL A 139 -12.28 2.03 -23.37
CA VAL A 139 -11.24 2.67 -24.17
C VAL A 139 -10.66 1.71 -25.19
N LYS A 140 -10.83 2.03 -26.47
CA LYS A 140 -10.38 1.21 -27.61
C LYS A 140 -9.21 1.82 -28.39
N THR A 141 -8.78 3.03 -28.02
CA THR A 141 -7.69 3.77 -28.69
C THR A 141 -6.43 3.78 -27.84
N PHE A 142 -5.27 3.55 -28.48
CA PHE A 142 -3.96 3.55 -27.81
C PHE A 142 -3.67 4.86 -27.06
N ASN A 143 -3.93 6.01 -27.68
CA ASN A 143 -3.71 7.32 -27.07
C ASN A 143 -4.53 7.50 -25.78
N SER A 144 -5.79 7.08 -25.80
CA SER A 144 -6.68 7.14 -24.64
C SER A 144 -6.20 6.19 -23.53
N LEU A 145 -5.64 5.04 -23.91
CA LEU A 145 -5.04 4.09 -22.99
C LEU A 145 -3.81 4.69 -22.29
N VAL A 146 -2.94 5.38 -23.03
CA VAL A 146 -1.78 6.11 -22.48
C VAL A 146 -2.24 7.16 -21.47
N VAL A 147 -3.24 7.97 -21.80
CA VAL A 147 -3.77 8.99 -20.88
C VAL A 147 -4.27 8.37 -19.58
N ILE A 148 -5.03 7.26 -19.65
CA ILE A 148 -5.49 6.56 -18.45
C ILE A 148 -4.31 6.03 -17.63
N HIS A 149 -3.29 5.45 -18.26
CA HIS A 149 -2.11 4.93 -17.55
C HIS A 149 -1.27 6.02 -16.89
N VAL A 150 -1.21 7.21 -17.49
CA VAL A 150 -0.58 8.38 -16.86
C VAL A 150 -1.35 8.79 -15.62
N VAL A 151 -2.69 8.91 -15.70
CA VAL A 151 -3.54 9.24 -14.52
C VAL A 151 -3.40 8.17 -13.44
N PHE A 152 -3.38 6.90 -13.84
CA PHE A 152 -3.19 5.77 -12.95
C PHE A 152 -1.84 5.87 -12.21
N GLY A 153 -0.74 6.14 -12.92
CA GLY A 153 0.58 6.33 -12.31
C GLY A 153 0.63 7.54 -11.39
N LEU A 154 -0.09 8.61 -11.75
CA LEU A 154 -0.22 9.79 -10.89
C LEU A 154 -0.91 9.44 -9.56
N MET A 155 -2.00 8.69 -9.61
CA MET A 155 -2.72 8.28 -8.40
C MET A 155 -1.97 7.23 -7.58
N ASP A 156 -1.25 6.30 -8.24
CA ASP A 156 -0.41 5.28 -7.60
C ASP A 156 0.65 5.89 -6.68
N GLY A 157 1.49 6.77 -7.24
CA GLY A 157 2.59 7.37 -6.48
C GLY A 157 2.08 8.22 -5.31
N GLY A 158 0.94 8.90 -5.48
CA GLY A 158 0.26 9.61 -4.40
C GLY A 158 -0.27 8.68 -3.31
N ALA A 159 -0.96 7.60 -3.69
CA ALA A 159 -1.55 6.66 -2.74
C ALA A 159 -0.48 5.93 -1.90
N MET A 160 0.62 5.50 -2.52
CA MET A 160 1.71 4.78 -1.83
C MET A 160 2.46 5.67 -0.81
N GLY A 161 2.65 6.96 -1.14
CA GLY A 161 3.24 7.92 -0.20
C GLY A 161 2.35 8.13 1.03
N GLN A 162 1.04 8.34 0.81
CA GLN A 162 0.09 8.50 1.91
C GLN A 162 -0.05 7.21 2.73
N PHE A 163 -0.01 6.03 2.09
CA PHE A 163 -0.10 4.74 2.76
C PHE A 163 0.95 4.58 3.88
N SER A 164 2.22 4.89 3.61
CA SER A 164 3.29 4.83 4.60
C SER A 164 3.03 5.77 5.79
N LEU A 165 2.49 6.96 5.53
CA LEU A 165 2.15 7.95 6.55
C LEU A 165 0.91 7.56 7.36
N LEU A 166 -0.07 6.90 6.74
CA LEU A 166 -1.25 6.34 7.42
C LEU A 166 -0.85 5.26 8.43
N ILE A 167 0.09 4.37 8.07
CA ILE A 167 0.61 3.35 8.99
C ILE A 167 1.29 4.02 10.18
N LEU A 168 2.13 5.03 9.91
CA LEU A 168 2.81 5.79 10.95
C LEU A 168 1.81 6.39 11.95
N GLY A 169 0.75 7.05 11.47
CA GLY A 169 -0.29 7.62 12.33
C GLY A 169 -1.20 6.60 13.04
N CYS A 170 -1.25 5.35 12.58
CA CYS A 170 -2.03 4.29 13.25
C CYS A 170 -1.26 3.59 14.38
N VAL A 171 0.06 3.49 14.26
CA VAL A 171 0.90 2.63 15.11
C VAL A 171 1.89 3.43 15.98
N GLY A 172 2.17 4.69 15.62
CA GLY A 172 3.16 5.55 16.27
C GLY A 172 4.60 5.18 15.90
N GLN A 173 5.53 6.13 16.03
CA GLN A 173 6.93 5.98 15.61
C GLN A 173 7.60 4.75 16.24
N ARG A 174 7.34 4.49 17.52
CA ARG A 174 7.99 3.42 18.28
C ARG A 174 7.67 2.00 17.81
N LYS A 175 6.53 1.79 17.13
CA LYS A 175 6.09 0.47 16.63
C LYS A 175 5.90 0.43 15.11
N VAL A 176 6.30 1.49 14.37
CA VAL A 176 6.07 1.62 12.93
C VAL A 176 6.64 0.44 12.13
N ASN A 177 7.82 -0.06 12.49
CA ASN A 177 8.45 -1.19 11.80
C ASN A 177 7.62 -2.48 11.91
N GLN A 178 7.00 -2.71 13.07
CA GLN A 178 6.11 -3.86 13.26
C GLN A 178 4.81 -3.67 12.47
N GLY A 179 4.22 -2.47 12.50
CA GLY A 179 3.03 -2.13 11.73
C GLY A 179 3.23 -2.26 10.22
N CYS A 180 4.33 -1.73 9.70
CA CYS A 180 4.72 -1.87 8.29
C CYS A 180 4.88 -3.35 7.90
N GLY A 181 5.48 -4.19 8.74
CA GLY A 181 5.59 -5.63 8.49
C GLY A 181 4.23 -6.30 8.30
N TYR A 182 3.28 -6.05 9.21
CA TYR A 182 1.91 -6.58 9.09
C TYR A 182 1.16 -6.01 7.87
N ALA A 183 1.35 -4.73 7.57
CA ALA A 183 0.72 -4.10 6.41
C ALA A 183 1.25 -4.69 5.09
N MET A 184 2.57 -4.91 4.99
CA MET A 184 3.21 -5.56 3.84
C MET A 184 2.77 -7.01 3.69
N PHE A 185 2.58 -7.75 4.79
CA PHE A 185 2.00 -9.09 4.74
C PHE A 185 0.57 -9.07 4.17
N SER A 186 -0.24 -8.09 4.61
CA SER A 186 -1.62 -7.88 4.13
C SER A 186 -1.66 -7.51 2.64
N ILE A 187 -0.70 -6.70 2.18
CA ILE A 187 -0.50 -6.38 0.75
C ILE A 187 -0.15 -7.66 -0.01
N GLY A 188 0.86 -8.39 0.44
CA GLY A 188 1.32 -9.62 -0.20
C GLY A 188 0.20 -10.65 -0.37
N PHE A 189 -0.69 -10.75 0.61
CA PHE A 189 -1.89 -11.59 0.50
C PHE A 189 -2.83 -11.11 -0.62
N GLY A 190 -3.11 -9.81 -0.69
CA GLY A 190 -3.95 -9.22 -1.74
C GLY A 190 -3.34 -9.39 -3.14
N VAL A 191 -2.05 -9.14 -3.29
CA VAL A 191 -1.31 -9.29 -4.57
C VAL A 191 -1.18 -10.74 -4.98
N GLY A 192 -1.03 -11.66 -4.02
CA GLY A 192 -0.94 -13.09 -4.33
C GLY A 192 -2.28 -13.70 -4.73
N THR A 193 -3.40 -13.22 -4.16
CA THR A 193 -4.75 -13.75 -4.42
C THR A 193 -5.51 -13.00 -5.52
N GLY A 194 -5.18 -11.73 -5.78
CA GLY A 194 -5.75 -10.87 -6.82
C GLY A 194 -5.72 -11.46 -8.24
N PRO A 195 -4.54 -11.52 -8.87
CA PRO A 195 -4.38 -12.02 -10.22
C PRO A 195 -4.96 -13.43 -10.49
N PRO A 196 -4.81 -14.46 -9.65
CA PRO A 196 -5.42 -15.76 -9.94
C PRO A 196 -6.94 -15.73 -9.85
N LEU A 197 -7.53 -14.97 -8.93
CA LEU A 197 -8.98 -14.84 -8.83
C LEU A 197 -9.54 -14.04 -10.01
N ALA A 198 -8.85 -12.97 -10.41
CA ALA A 198 -9.21 -12.20 -11.60
C ALA A 198 -9.07 -13.02 -12.89
N GLY A 199 -8.04 -13.87 -12.99
CA GLY A 199 -7.86 -14.81 -14.08
C GLY A 199 -9.01 -15.81 -14.17
N TYR A 200 -9.40 -16.40 -13.03
CA TYR A 200 -10.55 -17.30 -12.97
C TYR A 200 -11.86 -16.63 -13.43
N VAL A 201 -12.10 -15.40 -12.98
CA VAL A 201 -13.28 -14.61 -13.39
C VAL A 201 -13.24 -14.26 -14.88
N ALA A 202 -12.06 -13.95 -15.41
CA ALA A 202 -11.87 -13.69 -16.84
C ALA A 202 -12.08 -14.95 -17.70
N ASP A 203 -11.64 -16.11 -17.21
CA ASP A 203 -11.80 -17.40 -17.88
C ASP A 203 -13.29 -17.82 -17.93
N GLU A 204 -14.05 -17.63 -16.85
CA GLU A 204 -15.51 -17.91 -16.84
C GLU A 204 -16.31 -16.92 -17.69
N SER A 205 -15.95 -15.63 -17.66
CA SER A 205 -16.69 -14.60 -18.39
C SER A 205 -16.33 -14.54 -19.88
N GLY A 206 -15.22 -15.15 -20.29
CA GLY A 206 -14.70 -15.10 -21.67
C GLY A 206 -14.20 -13.73 -22.13
N SER A 207 -14.25 -12.70 -21.27
CA SER A 207 -13.76 -11.34 -21.56
C SER A 207 -13.11 -10.71 -20.32
N TYR A 208 -11.95 -10.07 -20.54
CA TYR A 208 -11.24 -9.33 -19.49
C TYR A 208 -11.97 -8.08 -19.00
N ALA A 209 -12.97 -7.59 -19.75
CA ALA A 209 -13.77 -6.44 -19.34
C ALA A 209 -14.49 -6.68 -18.00
N MET A 210 -15.02 -7.89 -17.78
CA MET A 210 -15.69 -8.25 -16.53
C MET A 210 -14.74 -8.26 -15.33
N ALA A 211 -13.50 -8.72 -15.53
CA ALA A 211 -12.47 -8.68 -14.49
C ALA A 211 -12.09 -7.25 -14.12
N PHE A 212 -12.11 -6.31 -15.06
CA PHE A 212 -11.89 -4.87 -14.77
C PHE A 212 -13.08 -4.22 -14.08
N TYR A 213 -14.31 -4.56 -14.44
CA TYR A 213 -15.48 -4.08 -13.71
C TYR A 213 -15.45 -4.56 -12.25
N LEU A 214 -15.18 -5.85 -12.04
CA LEU A 214 -15.08 -6.41 -10.70
C LEU A 214 -13.97 -5.75 -9.89
N SER A 215 -12.77 -5.57 -10.47
CA SER A 215 -11.65 -4.95 -9.77
C SER A 215 -11.93 -3.48 -9.44
N GLY A 216 -12.55 -2.72 -10.34
CA GLY A 216 -12.99 -1.35 -10.11
C GLY A 216 -14.00 -1.23 -8.98
N VAL A 217 -14.99 -2.13 -8.92
CA VAL A 217 -15.97 -2.17 -7.81
C VAL A 217 -15.27 -2.51 -6.49
N VAL A 218 -14.38 -3.51 -6.47
CA VAL A 218 -13.63 -3.90 -5.26
C VAL A 218 -12.75 -2.75 -4.75
N LEU A 219 -12.16 -1.96 -5.65
CA LEU A 219 -11.39 -0.76 -5.30
C LEU A 219 -12.26 0.31 -4.63
N ILE A 220 -13.44 0.58 -5.18
CA ILE A 220 -14.40 1.55 -4.61
C ILE A 220 -14.90 1.08 -3.25
N VAL A 221 -15.22 -0.21 -3.11
CA VAL A 221 -15.61 -0.82 -1.84
C VAL A 221 -14.46 -0.72 -0.82
N GLY A 222 -13.22 -1.02 -1.22
CA GLY A 222 -12.04 -0.85 -0.38
C GLY A 222 -11.83 0.60 0.09
N ALA A 223 -12.05 1.58 -0.79
CA ALA A 223 -12.03 2.99 -0.44
C ALA A 223 -13.16 3.37 0.54
N ALA A 224 -14.36 2.81 0.36
CA ALA A 224 -15.50 3.00 1.28
C ALA A 224 -15.25 2.38 2.65
N ILE A 225 -14.57 1.23 2.73
CA ILE A 225 -14.18 0.64 4.02
C ILE A 225 -13.09 1.49 4.68
N THR A 226 -12.15 2.02 3.89
CA THR A 226 -11.12 2.95 4.38
C THR A 226 -11.76 4.20 5.00
N LEU A 227 -12.87 4.69 4.44
CA LEU A 227 -13.68 5.78 5.03
C LEU A 227 -14.22 5.45 6.42
N LEU A 228 -14.63 4.20 6.66
CA LEU A 228 -15.16 3.79 7.97
C LEU A 228 -14.12 3.96 9.08
N MET A 229 -12.82 3.90 8.76
CA MET A 229 -11.77 4.21 9.75
C MET A 229 -11.85 5.62 10.31
N LYS A 230 -12.36 6.59 9.53
CA LYS A 230 -12.58 7.97 9.97
C LYS A 230 -13.67 8.05 11.06
N PHE A 231 -14.66 7.16 10.98
CA PHE A 231 -15.77 7.09 11.94
C PHE A 231 -15.44 6.26 13.18
N VAL A 232 -14.41 5.40 13.12
CA VAL A 232 -13.91 4.72 14.32
C VAL A 232 -13.18 5.76 15.18
N LYS A 233 -13.70 6.04 16.39
CA LYS A 233 -13.05 6.92 17.38
C LYS A 233 -11.70 6.33 17.82
N GLN A 234 -10.67 7.17 17.90
CA GLN A 234 -9.40 6.85 18.57
C GLN A 234 -9.53 7.26 20.03
N PRO A 235 -8.99 6.50 21.00
CA PRO A 235 -8.40 7.15 22.16
C PRO A 235 -7.25 8.03 21.66
N ALA A 236 -7.23 9.29 22.07
CA ALA A 236 -6.27 10.29 21.62
C ALA A 236 -4.83 9.78 21.80
N VAL A 237 -4.06 9.75 20.72
CA VAL A 237 -2.60 9.77 20.79
C VAL A 237 -2.24 11.21 20.46
N THR A 238 -1.86 11.96 21.50
CA THR A 238 -1.67 13.42 21.50
C THR A 238 -0.22 13.80 21.17
N GLU A 239 0.53 13.00 20.41
CA GLU A 239 2.00 13.15 20.31
C GLU A 239 2.54 13.48 18.89
N ASP A 240 1.71 13.71 17.88
CA ASP A 240 2.20 13.77 16.49
C ASP A 240 2.56 15.17 15.95
N LEU A 241 2.49 16.24 16.77
CA LEU A 241 2.93 17.60 16.36
C LEU A 241 4.30 18.00 16.92
N GLU A 242 4.79 17.33 17.96
CA GLU A 242 6.12 17.60 18.54
C GLU A 242 7.21 16.74 17.88
N GLU A 243 6.97 15.44 17.59
CA GLU A 243 8.02 14.57 17.02
C GLU A 243 8.38 14.88 15.55
N VAL A 244 7.42 15.34 14.73
CA VAL A 244 7.73 15.77 13.34
C VAL A 244 8.65 17.00 13.35
N LYS A 245 8.42 17.94 14.29
CA LYS A 245 9.34 19.07 14.51
C LYS A 245 10.70 18.59 15.01
N VAL A 246 10.75 17.62 15.93
CA VAL A 246 12.03 17.09 16.44
C VAL A 246 12.85 16.41 15.34
N GLN A 247 12.20 15.74 14.38
CA GLN A 247 12.90 15.09 13.27
C GLN A 247 13.34 16.08 12.17
N GLU A 248 12.56 17.12 11.89
CA GLU A 248 12.99 18.25 11.04
C GLU A 248 14.17 19.01 11.67
N ILE A 249 14.12 19.26 12.98
CA ILE A 249 15.20 19.90 13.74
C ILE A 249 16.44 19.00 13.76
N GLY A 250 16.28 17.68 13.92
CA GLY A 250 17.38 16.72 13.88
C GLY A 250 18.08 16.66 12.53
N LEU A 251 17.32 16.71 11.42
CA LEU A 251 17.88 16.73 10.07
C LEU A 251 18.62 18.05 9.78
N LEU A 252 18.06 19.18 10.20
CA LEU A 252 18.69 20.51 10.08
C LEU A 252 19.99 20.63 10.89
N ILE A 253 20.05 20.01 12.07
CA ILE A 253 21.26 19.96 12.89
C ILE A 253 22.34 19.12 12.21
N VAL A 254 22.00 17.96 11.67
CA VAL A 254 22.95 17.09 10.95
C VAL A 254 23.49 17.78 9.70
N GLU A 255 22.64 18.48 8.95
CA GLU A 255 23.06 19.22 7.77
C GLU A 255 24.02 20.37 8.12
N LYS A 256 23.78 21.08 9.24
CA LYS A 256 24.70 22.12 9.73
C LYS A 256 26.04 21.58 10.23
N VAL A 257 26.07 20.39 10.83
CA VAL A 257 27.30 19.78 11.37
C VAL A 257 28.17 19.17 10.25
N THR A 258 27.57 18.76 9.13
CA THR A 258 28.32 18.14 8.02
C THR A 258 29.00 19.17 7.11
N VAL A 259 28.60 20.45 7.19
CA VAL A 259 29.08 21.54 6.33
C VAL A 259 30.09 22.46 7.05
N LEU A 260 30.39 22.18 8.33
CA LEU A 260 31.42 22.84 9.14
C LEU A 260 32.67 21.95 9.26
#